data_AF-A0A2R8VHV9-F1
#
_entry.id   AF-A0A2R8VHV9-F1
#
_cell.length_a   1.000
_cell.length_b   1.000
_cell.length_c   1.000
_cell.angle_alpha   90.00
_cell.angle_beta   90.00
_cell.angle_gamma   90.00
#
_symmetry.space_group_name_H-M   'P 1'
#
loop_
_entity.id
_entity.type
_entity.pdbx_description
1 polymer ?
#
loop_
_entity_poly.entity_id
_entity_poly.type
_entity_poly.pdbx_seq_one_letter_code
_entity_poly.pdbx_strand_id
1 'polypeptide(L)'
;MRNFKGVNFATLLCSKEETQQLLPDLKEFLSRSRTDFPSSRTDAERRQICDTILRACTQQLTAKLDCPGHLRSILDLAELACDGYLLSTPQRPPLYLER
;
A
#
# COMPACT_ATOMS: atom_id res chain seq x y z
N MET A 1 -10.06 -0.11 13.64
CA MET A 1 -9.10 -0.73 12.72
C MET A 1 -9.81 -1.12 11.45
N ARG A 2 -9.35 -0.62 10.31
CA ARG A 2 -9.93 -0.95 9.01
C ARG A 2 -9.37 -2.29 8.54
N ASN A 3 -10.24 -3.22 8.16
CA ASN A 3 -9.82 -4.45 7.51
C ASN A 3 -9.55 -4.15 6.04
N PHE A 4 -8.32 -4.41 5.56
CA PHE A 4 -7.91 -4.15 4.18
C PHE A 4 -8.35 -5.25 3.20
N LYS A 5 -8.85 -6.39 3.70
CA LYS A 5 -9.27 -7.52 2.89
C LYS A 5 -10.55 -7.19 2.12
N GLY A 6 -10.47 -7.26 0.78
CA GLY A 6 -11.61 -7.00 -0.11
C GLY A 6 -11.96 -5.52 -0.25
N VAL A 7 -11.12 -4.61 0.23
CA VAL A 7 -11.33 -3.16 0.08
C VAL A 7 -11.12 -2.75 -1.37
N ASN A 8 -12.05 -1.98 -1.92
CA ASN A 8 -11.88 -1.36 -3.23
C ASN A 8 -11.15 -0.02 -3.07
N PHE A 9 -9.83 -0.04 -3.18
CA PHE A 9 -9.02 1.17 -3.07
C PHE A 9 -9.30 2.17 -4.20
N ALA A 10 -9.72 1.70 -5.38
CA ALA A 10 -10.03 2.61 -6.48
C ALA A 10 -11.18 3.56 -6.14
N THR A 11 -12.20 3.09 -5.41
CA THR A 11 -13.31 3.95 -4.97
C THR A 11 -12.91 4.87 -3.82
N LEU A 12 -12.11 4.36 -2.86
CA LEU A 12 -11.64 5.17 -1.73
C LEU A 12 -10.76 6.34 -2.17
N LEU A 13 -9.93 6.11 -3.18
CA LEU A 13 -9.05 7.14 -3.73
C LEU A 13 -9.77 8.12 -4.67
N CYS A 14 -11.09 8.02 -4.85
CA CYS A 14 -11.87 9.07 -5.52
C CYS A 14 -12.14 10.26 -4.59
N SER A 15 -12.17 10.04 -3.26
CA SER A 15 -12.38 11.09 -2.26
C SER A 15 -11.06 11.43 -1.57
N LYS A 16 -10.78 12.73 -1.48
CA LYS A 16 -9.64 13.23 -0.71
C LYS A 16 -9.75 12.84 0.76
N GLU A 17 -10.94 12.97 1.34
CA GLU A 17 -11.20 12.68 2.75
C GLU A 17 -10.93 11.21 3.05
N GLU A 18 -11.41 10.30 2.19
CA GLU A 18 -11.18 8.87 2.35
C GLU A 18 -9.71 8.49 2.15
N THR A 19 -9.02 9.12 1.19
CA THR A 19 -7.57 8.96 0.98
C THR A 19 -6.78 9.40 2.21
N GLN A 20 -7.14 10.53 2.81
CA GLN A 20 -6.49 11.06 4.00
C GLN A 20 -6.73 10.19 5.25
N GLN A 21 -7.91 9.58 5.36
CA GLN A 21 -8.19 8.60 6.42
C GLN A 21 -7.44 7.28 6.21
N LEU A 22 -7.19 6.90 4.96
CA LEU A 22 -6.47 5.67 4.63
C LEU A 22 -4.98 5.72 5.01
N LEU A 23 -4.37 6.91 4.98
CA LEU A 23 -2.96 7.11 5.37
C LEU A 23 -2.61 6.61 6.80
N PRO A 24 -3.27 7.08 7.87
CA PRO A 24 -2.99 6.60 9.22
C PRO A 24 -3.35 5.12 9.39
N ASP A 25 -4.41 4.64 8.76
CA ASP A 25 -4.80 3.23 8.78
C ASP A 25 -3.70 2.34 8.18
N LEU A 26 -3.18 2.71 7.00
CA LEU A 26 -2.10 1.99 6.34
C LEU A 26 -0.82 2.04 7.16
N LYS A 27 -0.51 3.19 7.75
CA LYS A 27 0.67 3.34 8.61
C LYS A 27 0.60 2.46 9.84
N GLU A 28 -0.55 2.39 10.52
CA GLU A 28 -0.75 1.49 11.67
C GLU A 28 -0.62 0.02 11.25
N PHE A 29 -1.20 -0.35 10.11
CA PHE A 29 -1.12 -1.70 9.56
C PHE A 29 0.31 -2.12 9.25
N LEU A 30 1.10 -1.25 8.62
CA LEU A 30 2.50 -1.53 8.29
C LEU A 30 3.41 -1.57 9.53
N SER A 31 3.09 -0.82 10.59
CA SER A 31 3.93 -0.74 11.80
C SER A 31 3.71 -1.88 12.81
N ARG A 32 2.50 -2.46 12.91
CA ARG A 32 2.23 -3.65 13.76
C ARG A 32 3.01 -4.91 13.34
N SER A 33 3.65 -4.85 12.19
CA SER A 33 4.15 -6.00 11.47
C SER A 33 5.33 -6.74 12.05
N ARG A 34 6.20 -5.98 12.71
CA ARG A 34 7.62 -6.31 12.74
C ARG A 34 8.02 -7.10 13.99
N THR A 35 7.14 -7.16 14.99
CA THR A 35 7.43 -7.71 16.32
C THR A 35 6.72 -9.01 16.64
N ASP A 36 5.59 -9.31 16.01
CA ASP A 36 4.73 -10.39 16.54
C ASP A 36 4.92 -11.74 15.83
N PHE A 37 5.07 -11.80 14.50
CA PHE A 37 5.32 -13.06 13.77
C PHE A 37 6.02 -12.83 12.41
N PRO A 38 7.25 -13.30 12.20
CA PRO A 38 7.90 -13.31 10.88
C PRO A 38 7.32 -14.47 10.06
N SER A 39 6.04 -14.38 9.69
CA SER A 39 5.41 -15.38 8.84
C SER A 39 5.45 -14.92 7.38
N SER A 40 5.90 -15.80 6.48
CA SER A 40 5.88 -15.54 5.03
C SER A 40 4.48 -15.18 4.50
N ARG A 41 3.43 -15.63 5.20
CA ARG A 41 2.03 -15.36 4.87
C ARG A 41 1.63 -13.92 5.15
N THR A 42 2.07 -13.34 6.27
CA THR A 42 1.78 -11.94 6.63
C THR A 42 2.49 -10.96 5.71
N ASP A 43 3.72 -11.27 5.29
CA ASP A 43 4.45 -10.42 4.33
C ASP A 43 3.85 -10.50 2.92
N ALA A 44 3.39 -11.69 2.50
CA ALA A 44 2.65 -11.83 1.25
C ALA A 44 1.35 -11.02 1.24
N GLU A 45 0.60 -11.01 2.34
CA GLU A 45 -0.62 -10.21 2.48
C GLU A 45 -0.32 -8.70 2.43
N ARG A 46 0.69 -8.22 3.15
CA ARG A 46 1.13 -6.82 3.09
C ARG A 46 1.54 -6.40 1.71
N ARG A 47 2.35 -7.23 1.04
CA ARG A 47 2.79 -7.01 -0.32
C ARG A 47 1.60 -6.90 -1.27
N GLN A 48 0.61 -7.79 -1.12
CA GLN A 48 -0.61 -7.74 -1.92
C GLN A 48 -1.41 -6.46 -1.69
N ILE A 49 -1.58 -6.05 -0.44
CA ILE A 49 -2.31 -4.80 -0.09
C ILE A 49 -1.57 -3.58 -0.63
N CYS A 50 -0.24 -3.53 -0.48
CA CYS A 50 0.55 -2.42 -1.01
C CYS A 50 0.49 -2.37 -2.54
N ASP A 51 0.58 -3.52 -3.22
CA ASP A 51 0.45 -3.61 -4.68
C ASP A 51 -0.90 -3.10 -5.17
N THR A 52 -2.00 -3.49 -4.51
CA THR A 52 -3.34 -3.05 -4.89
C THR A 52 -3.54 -1.56 -4.68
N ILE A 53 -2.99 -0.99 -3.60
CA ILE A 53 -2.98 0.46 -3.36
C ILE A 53 -2.18 1.18 -4.45
N LEU A 54 -0.97 0.73 -4.78
CA LEU A 54 -0.14 1.33 -5.83
C LEU A 54 -0.82 1.31 -7.20
N ARG A 55 -1.51 0.21 -7.54
CA ARG A 55 -2.32 0.13 -8.76
C ARG A 55 -3.47 1.13 -8.74
N ALA A 56 -4.17 1.28 -7.62
CA ALA A 56 -5.27 2.22 -7.48
C ALA A 56 -4.79 3.68 -7.55
N CYS A 57 -3.65 4.01 -6.92
CA CYS A 57 -2.99 5.32 -7.08
C CYS A 57 -2.70 5.61 -8.55
N THR A 58 -2.12 4.65 -9.27
CA THR A 58 -1.82 4.79 -10.71
C THR A 58 -3.09 5.04 -11.53
N GLN A 59 -4.17 4.28 -11.27
CA GLN A 59 -5.46 4.48 -11.92
C GLN A 59 -6.03 5.88 -11.68
N GLN A 60 -5.97 6.38 -10.44
CA GLN A 60 -6.46 7.72 -10.11
C GLN A 60 -5.64 8.83 -10.78
N LEU A 61 -4.31 8.67 -10.85
CA LEU A 61 -3.45 9.61 -11.57
C LEU A 61 -3.81 9.70 -13.06
N THR A 62 -4.19 8.56 -13.67
CA THR A 62 -4.65 8.54 -15.07
C THR A 62 -6.06 9.09 -15.26
N ALA A 63 -6.89 9.15 -14.21
CA ALA A 63 -8.29 9.54 -14.28
C ALA A 63 -8.53 11.07 -14.34
N LYS A 64 -7.47 11.89 -14.42
CA LYS A 64 -7.49 13.36 -14.28
C LYS A 64 -8.06 13.81 -12.92
N LEU A 65 -7.16 14.21 -12.02
CA LEU A 65 -7.53 14.76 -10.72
C LEU A 65 -7.69 16.29 -10.79
N ASP A 66 -8.85 16.79 -10.38
CA ASP A 66 -9.16 18.22 -10.42
C ASP A 66 -8.64 19.01 -9.22
N CYS A 67 -8.12 18.33 -8.18
CA CYS A 67 -7.72 18.95 -6.91
C CYS A 67 -6.25 18.66 -6.55
N PRO A 68 -5.38 19.68 -6.45
CA PRO A 68 -3.96 19.47 -6.13
C PRO A 68 -3.73 18.90 -4.72
N GLY A 69 -4.62 19.20 -3.77
CA GLY A 69 -4.57 18.62 -2.44
C GLY A 69 -4.92 17.14 -2.41
N HIS A 70 -5.79 16.70 -3.32
CA HIS A 70 -6.11 15.28 -3.47
C HIS A 70 -4.93 14.53 -4.09
N LEU A 71 -4.33 15.09 -5.14
CA LEU A 71 -3.10 14.55 -5.76
C LEU A 71 -1.99 14.34 -4.71
N ARG A 72 -1.74 15.33 -3.86
CA ARG A 72 -0.71 15.21 -2.82
C ARG A 72 -0.99 14.06 -1.85
N SER A 73 -2.25 13.90 -1.44
CA SER A 73 -2.65 12.79 -0.55
C SER A 73 -2.46 11.42 -1.22
N ILE A 74 -2.70 11.32 -2.53
CA ILE A 74 -2.46 10.10 -3.31
C ILE A 74 -0.96 9.79 -3.41
N LEU A 75 -0.12 10.81 -3.60
CA LEU A 75 1.34 10.64 -3.65
C LEU A 75 1.91 10.20 -2.31
N ASP A 76 1.49 10.84 -1.21
CA ASP A 76 1.88 10.45 0.15
C ASP A 76 1.50 8.99 0.44
N LEU A 77 0.32 8.55 -0.03
CA LEU A 77 -0.13 7.17 0.12
C LEU A 77 0.70 6.20 -0.75
N ALA A 78 1.04 6.60 -1.98
CA ALA A 78 1.85 5.79 -2.88
C ALA A 78 3.27 5.58 -2.33
N GLU A 79 3.88 6.61 -1.74
CA GLU A 79 5.18 6.52 -1.07
C GLU A 79 5.12 5.51 0.09
N LEU A 80 4.13 5.65 0.99
CA LEU A 80 3.96 4.75 2.13
C LEU A 80 3.70 3.30 1.69
N ALA A 81 2.89 3.08 0.66
CA ALA A 81 2.63 1.75 0.11
C ALA A 81 3.88 1.16 -0.56
N CYS A 82 4.69 1.98 -1.25
CA CYS A 82 5.94 1.55 -1.86
C CYS A 82 6.93 1.06 -0.80
N ASP A 83 7.13 1.82 0.27
CA ASP A 83 7.98 1.42 1.40
C ASP A 83 7.49 0.12 2.03
N GLY A 84 6.18 0.01 2.28
CA GLY A 84 5.57 -1.21 2.82
C GLY A 84 5.76 -2.42 1.92
N TYR A 85 5.65 -2.24 0.59
CA TYR A 85 5.87 -3.29 -0.40
C TYR A 85 7.33 -3.77 -0.42
N LEU A 86 8.29 -2.84 -0.42
CA LEU A 86 9.71 -3.15 -0.43
C LEU A 86 10.14 -3.88 0.84
N LEU A 87 9.68 -3.42 2.00
CA LEU A 87 9.96 -4.05 3.29
C LEU A 87 9.35 -5.46 3.40
N SER A 88 8.21 -5.69 2.75
CA SER A 88 7.51 -6.99 2.75
C SER A 88 7.95 -7.90 1.61
N THR A 89 8.84 -7.44 0.72
CA THR A 89 9.37 -8.26 -0.37
C THR A 89 10.53 -9.10 0.18
N PRO A 90 10.42 -10.44 0.18
CA PRO A 90 11.53 -11.27 0.60
C PRO A 90 12.72 -11.04 -0.33
N GLN A 91 13.88 -10.77 0.27
CA GLN A 91 15.17 -10.77 -0.43
C GLN A 91 15.45 -12.19 -0.90
N ARG A 92 14.95 -12.57 -2.09
CA ARG A 92 15.37 -13.82 -2.71
C ARG A 92 16.84 -13.68 -3.12
N PRO A 93 17.68 -14.70 -2.86
CA PRO A 93 19.01 -14.72 -3.45
C PRO A 93 18.86 -14.59 -4.98
N PRO A 94 19.72 -13.82 -5.63
CA PRO A 94 19.74 -13.76 -7.08
C PRO A 94 19.73 -15.16 -7.70
N LEU A 95 18.95 -15.36 -8.76
CA LEU A 95 18.75 -16.69 -9.38
C LEU A 95 20.04 -17.37 -9.82
N TYR A 96 21.11 -16.59 -10.09
CA TYR A 96 22.43 -17.13 -10.41
C TYR A 96 23.16 -17.78 -9.21
N LEU A 97 22.63 -17.63 -8.00
CA LEU A 97 23.11 -18.28 -6.77
C LEU A 97 22.23 -19.49 -6.37
N GLU A 98 21.11 -19.74 -7.05
CA GLU A 98 20.32 -20.94 -6.82
C GLU A 98 21.03 -22.13 -7.50
N ARG A 99 21.41 -23.13 -6.68
CA ARG A 99 22.15 -24.33 -7.09
C ARG A 99 21.21 -25.48 -7.43
#